data_AF-A0A4P8NQA8-F1
#
_entry.id   AF-A0A4P8NQA8-F1
#
_cell.length_a   1.000
_cell.length_b   1.000
_cell.length_c   1.000
_cell.angle_alpha   90.00
_cell.angle_beta   90.00
_cell.angle_gamma   90.00
#
_symmetry.space_group_name_H-M   'P 1'
#
loop_
_entity.id
_entity.type
_entity.pdbx_description
1 polymer ?
#
loop_
_entity_poly.entity_id
_entity_poly.type
_entity_poly.pdbx_seq_one_letter_code
_entity_poly.pdbx_strand_id
1 'polypeptide(L)'
;MKVLLQDIVLIGGLEPVGDARMKFDILYYVIGILYLIFDLEIIFLFPLATVLFSLGSLLAFWVVMIFLIILTIGFLYEFFHGALDIINSI
;
A
#
# COMPACT_ATOMS: atom_id res chain seq x y z
N MET A 1 -31.14 5.48 -39.51
CA MET A 1 -29.95 4.74 -39.02
C MET A 1 -29.58 5.04 -37.57
N LYS A 2 -29.82 6.25 -37.02
CA LYS A 2 -29.62 6.53 -35.58
C LYS A 2 -30.64 5.87 -34.63
N VAL A 3 -31.85 5.55 -35.12
CA VAL A 3 -32.91 4.96 -34.29
C VAL A 3 -32.62 3.49 -33.92
N LEU A 4 -32.03 2.71 -34.85
CA LEU A 4 -31.74 1.28 -34.64
C LEU A 4 -30.60 0.99 -33.66
N LEU A 5 -29.68 1.94 -33.46
CA LEU A 5 -28.56 1.76 -32.53
C LEU A 5 -28.99 1.95 -31.07
N GLN A 6 -30.03 2.75 -30.82
CA GLN A 6 -30.55 2.97 -29.46
C GLN A 6 -31.27 1.73 -28.93
N ASP A 7 -31.95 0.98 -29.80
CA ASP A 7 -32.70 -0.22 -29.43
C ASP A 7 -31.78 -1.39 -29.06
N ILE A 8 -30.62 -1.54 -29.72
CA ILE A 8 -29.60 -2.56 -29.40
C ILE A 8 -29.00 -2.34 -28.00
N VAL A 9 -28.81 -1.08 -27.61
CA VAL A 9 -28.31 -0.71 -26.27
C VAL A 9 -29.31 -1.09 -25.17
N LEU A 10 -30.63 -0.98 -25.45
CA LEU A 10 -31.68 -1.26 -24.46
C LEU A 10 -31.97 -2.76 -24.28
N ILE A 11 -31.92 -3.56 -25.36
CA ILE A 11 -32.26 -5.00 -25.32
C ILE A 11 -31.13 -5.83 -24.69
N GLY A 12 -29.89 -5.35 -24.75
CA GLY A 12 -28.72 -5.99 -24.14
C GLY A 12 -28.56 -5.74 -22.63
N GLY A 13 -29.43 -4.94 -22.00
CA GLY A 13 -29.30 -4.59 -20.59
C GLY A 13 -27.98 -3.86 -20.25
N LEU A 14 -27.32 -3.28 -21.25
CA LEU A 14 -26.09 -2.52 -21.09
C LEU A 14 -26.39 -1.05 -21.36
N GLU A 15 -27.04 -0.42 -20.40
CA GLU A 15 -26.78 0.99 -20.18
C GLU A 15 -25.30 1.10 -19.76
N PRO A 16 -24.48 2.03 -20.26
CA PRO A 16 -23.23 2.38 -19.61
C PRO A 16 -23.58 3.11 -18.30
N VAL A 17 -24.14 2.37 -17.35
CA VAL A 17 -24.46 2.83 -16.01
C VAL A 17 -23.16 2.83 -15.24
N GLY A 18 -22.72 4.04 -14.94
CA GLY A 18 -21.58 4.32 -14.10
C GLY A 18 -20.37 4.73 -14.92
N ASP A 19 -19.84 5.90 -14.57
CA ASP A 19 -18.43 6.19 -14.81
C ASP A 19 -17.64 4.99 -14.27
N ALA A 20 -16.91 4.27 -15.13
CA ALA A 20 -16.05 3.15 -14.71
C ALA A 20 -14.94 3.59 -13.74
N ARG A 21 -14.88 4.90 -13.46
CA ARG A 21 -14.23 5.53 -12.31
C ARG A 21 -15.03 5.23 -11.04
N MET A 22 -14.99 3.98 -10.59
CA MET A 22 -15.15 3.73 -9.16
C MET A 22 -14.16 4.66 -8.45
N LYS A 23 -14.67 5.52 -7.56
CA LYS A 23 -13.83 6.25 -6.61
C LYS A 23 -13.27 5.19 -5.67
N PHE A 24 -12.12 4.65 -6.02
CA PHE A 24 -11.38 3.80 -5.10
C PHE A 24 -11.05 4.65 -3.87
N ASP A 25 -11.41 4.14 -2.70
CA ASP A 25 -11.08 4.81 -1.44
C ASP A 25 -9.56 5.00 -1.37
N ILE A 26 -9.12 6.19 -0.96
CA ILE A 26 -7.69 6.54 -0.81
C ILE A 26 -6.95 5.49 0.05
N LEU A 27 -7.67 4.82 0.95
CA LEU A 27 -7.20 3.75 1.82
C LEU A 27 -6.46 2.64 1.06
N TYR A 28 -6.98 2.19 -0.08
CA TYR A 28 -6.34 1.12 -0.86
C TYR A 28 -4.99 1.55 -1.45
N TYR A 29 -4.86 2.83 -1.81
CA TYR A 29 -3.61 3.40 -2.30
C TYR A 29 -2.57 3.55 -1.19
N VAL A 30 -2.98 4.03 -0.01
CA VAL A 30 -2.11 4.17 1.17
C VAL A 30 -1.60 2.81 1.63
N ILE A 31 -2.47 1.80 1.72
CA ILE A 31 -2.08 0.42 2.04
C ILE A 31 -1.09 -0.14 1.00
N GLY A 32 -1.31 0.15 -0.29
CA GLY A 32 -0.42 -0.28 -1.37
C GLY A 32 0.97 0.35 -1.30
N ILE A 33 1.06 1.66 -1.02
CA ILE A 33 2.35 2.34 -0.83
C ILE A 33 3.06 1.83 0.43
N LEU A 34 2.33 1.64 1.53
CA LEU A 34 2.90 1.12 2.76
C LEU A 34 3.54 -0.26 2.52
N TYR A 35 2.84 -1.14 1.80
CA TYR A 35 3.36 -2.45 1.42
C TYR A 35 4.61 -2.33 0.55
N LEU A 36 4.62 -1.42 -0.43
CA LEU A 36 5.78 -1.19 -1.30
C LEU A 36 7.01 -0.70 -0.53
N ILE A 37 6.84 0.23 0.42
CA ILE A 37 7.94 0.75 1.25
C ILE A 37 8.46 -0.35 2.18
N PHE A 38 7.57 -1.09 2.82
CA PHE A 38 7.96 -2.19 3.71
C PHE A 38 8.71 -3.30 2.98
N ASP A 39 8.31 -3.63 1.75
CA ASP A 39 9.02 -4.60 0.90
C ASP A 39 10.43 -4.10 0.52
N LEU A 40 10.55 -2.80 0.22
CA LEU A 40 11.83 -2.13 -0.05
C LEU A 40 12.77 -2.15 1.17
N GLU A 41 12.23 -2.07 2.37
CA GLU A 41 13.00 -2.15 3.61
C GLU A 41 13.54 -3.55 3.89
N ILE A 42 12.77 -4.60 3.58
CA ILE A 42 13.19 -6.01 3.75
C ILE A 42 14.33 -6.36 2.78
N ILE A 43 14.24 -5.92 1.52
CA ILE A 43 15.33 -6.15 0.55
C ILE A 43 16.62 -5.46 0.99
N PHE A 44 16.54 -4.36 1.73
CA PHE A 44 17.70 -3.67 2.31
C PHE A 44 18.28 -4.38 3.54
N LEU A 45 17.43 -5.08 4.30
CA LEU A 45 17.84 -5.90 5.45
C LEU A 45 18.72 -7.09 5.03
N PHE A 46 18.50 -7.64 3.84
CA PHE A 46 19.23 -8.81 3.35
C PHE A 46 20.75 -8.58 3.22
N PRO A 47 21.25 -7.58 2.45
CA PRO A 47 22.68 -7.30 2.37
C PRO A 47 23.25 -6.87 3.73
N LEU A 48 22.50 -6.11 4.53
CA LEU A 48 22.92 -5.71 5.88
C LEU A 48 23.20 -6.95 6.76
N ALA A 49 22.29 -7.92 6.77
CA ALA A 49 22.46 -9.17 7.53
C ALA A 49 23.68 -9.98 7.04
N THR A 50 23.90 -10.06 5.72
CA THR A 50 25.03 -10.80 5.16
C THR A 50 26.39 -10.17 5.48
N VAL A 51 26.49 -8.84 5.44
CA VAL A 51 27.72 -8.10 5.74
C VAL A 51 28.03 -8.19 7.25
N LEU A 52 27.01 -8.04 8.09
CA LEU A 52 27.15 -8.08 9.54
C LEU A 52 27.52 -9.46 10.07
N PHE A 53 27.13 -10.54 9.38
CA PHE A 53 27.60 -11.90 9.68
C PHE A 53 29.13 -12.03 9.60
N SER A 54 29.80 -11.21 8.78
CA SER A 54 31.25 -11.26 8.58
C SER A 54 32.06 -10.32 9.49
N LEU A 55 31.47 -9.28 10.09
CA LEU A 55 32.20 -8.14 10.68
C LEU A 55 32.29 -8.13 12.23
N GLY A 56 31.82 -9.17 12.89
CA GLY A 56 31.94 -9.33 14.34
C GLY A 56 30.65 -8.98 15.10
N SER A 57 30.29 -9.89 16.01
CA SER A 57 28.97 -10.03 16.65
C SER A 57 28.41 -8.78 17.34
N LEU A 58 29.25 -7.97 18.01
CA LEU A 58 28.76 -6.89 18.88
C LEU A 58 28.28 -5.64 18.12
N LEU A 59 29.03 -5.19 17.10
CA LEU A 59 28.60 -4.04 16.29
C LEU A 59 27.45 -4.42 15.36
N ALA A 60 27.49 -5.64 14.81
CA ALA A 60 26.43 -6.23 14.03
C ALA A 60 25.08 -6.20 14.75
N PHE A 61 25.06 -6.59 16.02
CA PHE A 61 23.85 -6.59 16.82
C PHE A 61 23.23 -5.20 16.94
N TRP A 62 24.03 -4.17 17.24
CA TRP A 62 23.54 -2.79 17.39
C TRP A 62 22.99 -2.21 16.08
N VAL A 63 23.64 -2.50 14.95
CA VAL A 63 23.18 -2.02 13.64
C VAL A 63 21.86 -2.67 13.24
N VAL A 64 21.67 -3.96 13.47
CA VAL A 64 20.37 -4.63 13.22
C VAL A 64 19.29 -4.08 14.16
N MET A 65 19.62 -3.86 15.44
CA MET A 65 18.66 -3.33 16.42
C MET A 65 18.17 -1.92 16.05
N ILE A 66 19.07 -1.03 15.63
CA ILE A 66 18.67 0.33 15.25
C ILE A 66 17.85 0.33 13.95
N PHE A 67 18.17 -0.58 13.03
CA PHE A 67 17.40 -0.78 11.82
C PHE A 67 15.99 -1.28 12.13
N LEU A 68 15.82 -2.28 13.01
CA LEU A 68 14.50 -2.74 13.42
C LEU A 68 13.65 -1.68 14.11
N ILE A 69 14.28 -0.82 14.94
CA ILE A 69 13.57 0.28 15.59
C ILE A 69 13.03 1.27 14.56
N ILE A 70 13.83 1.63 13.55
CA ILE A 70 13.38 2.60 12.55
C ILE A 70 12.23 2.06 11.70
N LEU A 71 12.25 0.77 11.34
CA LEU A 71 11.15 0.08 10.67
C LEU A 71 9.87 0.10 11.52
N THR A 72 10.00 -0.19 12.81
CA THR A 72 8.86 -0.26 13.73
C THR A 72 8.21 1.11 13.89
N ILE A 73 9.00 2.18 13.97
CA ILE A 73 8.50 3.55 14.07
C ILE A 73 7.81 3.99 12.77
N GLY A 74 8.40 3.71 11.61
CA GLY A 74 7.79 4.02 10.31
C GLY A 74 6.45 3.31 10.14
N PHE A 75 6.39 2.01 10.46
CA PHE A 75 5.13 1.27 10.41
C PHE A 75 4.07 1.83 11.37
N LEU A 76 4.48 2.19 12.60
CA LEU A 76 3.55 2.66 13.62
C LEU A 76 2.96 4.03 13.29
N TYR A 77 3.73 4.94 12.67
CA TYR A 77 3.27 6.28 12.31
C TYR A 77 2.11 6.22 11.29
N GLU A 78 2.29 5.48 10.20
CA GLU A 78 1.25 5.29 9.19
C GLU A 78 0.04 4.49 9.71
N PHE A 79 0.26 3.51 10.60
CA PHE A 79 -0.83 2.70 11.16
C PHE A 79 -1.86 3.54 11.93
N PHE A 80 -1.41 4.58 12.66
CA PHE A 80 -2.32 5.47 13.40
C PHE A 80 -2.97 6.55 12.53
N HIS A 81 -2.30 7.04 11.49
CA HIS A 81 -2.86 8.07 10.61
C HIS A 81 -3.81 7.50 9.53
N GLY A 82 -3.68 6.22 9.17
CA GLY A 82 -4.55 5.57 8.18
C GLY A 82 -5.95 5.16 8.68
N ALA A 83 -6.19 5.13 9.99
CA ALA A 83 -7.42 4.59 10.57
C ALA A 83 -8.46 5.65 11.01
N LEU A 84 -8.10 6.94 11.07
CA LEU A 84 -8.84 7.94 11.86
C LEU A 84 -9.75 8.90 11.09
N ASP A 85 -9.96 8.75 9.78
CA ASP A 85 -10.88 9.63 9.03
C ASP A 85 -12.28 9.03 8.80
N ILE A 86 -12.50 7.76 9.13
CA ILE A 86 -13.82 7.13 8.96
C ILE A 86 -14.77 7.48 10.13
N ILE A 87 -14.24 7.80 11.32
CA ILE A 87 -15.06 8.03 12.54
C ILE A 87 -15.61 9.47 12.60
N ASN A 88 -14.94 10.45 11.99
CA ASN A 88 -15.35 11.86 12.06
C ASN A 88 -16.32 12.28 10.93
N SER A 89 -16.68 11.35 10.04
CA SER A 89 -17.60 11.58 8.92
C SER A 89 -18.94 10.83 9.07
N ILE A 90 -19.23 10.31 10.26
CA ILE A 90 -20.55 9.76 10.66
C ILE A 90 -21.14 10.64 11.78
#